data_AF-A0A9X7C0R1-F1
#
_entry.id   AF-A0A9X7C0R1-F1
#
_cell.length_a   1.000
_cell.length_b   1.000
_cell.length_c   1.000
_cell.angle_alpha   90.00
_cell.angle_beta   90.00
_cell.angle_gamma   90.00
#
_symmetry.space_group_name_H-M   'P 1'
#
loop_
_entity.id
_entity.type
_entity.pdbx_description
1 polymer ?
#
loop_
_entity_poly.entity_id
_entity_poly.type
_entity_poly.pdbx_seq_one_letter_code
_entity_poly.pdbx_strand_id
1 'polypeptide(L)'
;MTEHIFKRFTPLKKNIFNLVINEMLRVGWKQLNEGKPTSNDVYVMYSNGNDGKKNIYIELIPYDGRNMEDSSQKLDFDVRSTLYSDAFFKFCYGYDKEKGRGTTPDQSWPTSWFRGRNYSDGVTSNGPKIAIDTEIEFYLFVDKEKIITCTIPPASTRLAPAVTYIGVLGELMLEEKHEPYTRALVWYASAWSGNYSTSNTGLTFNRPKGSNETNISQSYRSTWLQIPTGLNPNIDNTFLVSPFYILSDSYGVRGKLEGIYRTSDAGIVSGDILEIEVNGNIQKYKYVYASGSYSSLPAPLAFRIE
;
A
#
# COMPACT_ATOMS: atom_id res chain seq x y z
N MET A 1 -9.74 -10.62 16.72
CA MET A 1 -8.61 -10.08 15.92
C MET A 1 -8.87 -10.53 14.50
N THR A 2 -9.08 -9.60 13.56
CA THR A 2 -9.29 -9.97 12.15
C THR A 2 -7.98 -10.54 11.62
N GLU A 3 -8.01 -11.78 11.11
CA GLU A 3 -6.80 -12.42 10.63
C GLU A 3 -6.40 -11.82 9.28
N HIS A 4 -5.28 -11.09 9.26
CA HIS A 4 -4.76 -10.45 8.05
C HIS A 4 -3.98 -11.47 7.21
N ILE A 5 -4.68 -12.44 6.65
CA ILE A 5 -4.09 -13.57 5.93
C ILE A 5 -3.99 -13.24 4.44
N PHE A 6 -2.77 -13.29 3.92
CA PHE A 6 -2.49 -13.00 2.52
C PHE A 6 -2.77 -14.22 1.65
N LYS A 7 -3.46 -13.99 0.53
CA LYS A 7 -3.67 -14.98 -0.52
C LYS A 7 -2.52 -14.92 -1.51
N ARG A 8 -2.02 -16.09 -1.91
CA ARG A 8 -0.97 -16.24 -2.93
C ARG A 8 -1.59 -16.38 -4.32
N PHE A 9 -1.02 -15.66 -5.28
CA PHE A 9 -1.31 -15.74 -6.70
C PHE A 9 0.00 -15.82 -7.51
N THR A 10 -0.12 -16.16 -8.79
CA THR A 10 1.01 -16.11 -9.74
C THR A 10 0.54 -15.51 -11.07
N PRO A 11 0.09 -14.24 -11.09
CA PRO A 11 -0.38 -13.60 -12.31
C PRO A 11 0.78 -13.19 -13.24
N LEU A 12 0.47 -13.03 -14.52
CA LEU A 12 1.30 -12.22 -15.42
C LEU A 12 1.29 -10.76 -14.95
N LYS A 13 2.39 -10.04 -15.13
CA LYS A 13 2.56 -8.63 -14.71
C LYS A 13 1.38 -7.76 -15.15
N LYS A 14 0.96 -7.90 -16.42
CA LYS A 14 -0.17 -7.16 -17.00
C LYS A 14 -1.52 -7.35 -16.27
N ASN A 15 -1.70 -8.47 -15.55
CA ASN A 15 -2.94 -8.82 -14.88
C ASN A 15 -3.01 -8.31 -13.43
N ILE A 16 -1.90 -7.88 -12.82
CA ILE A 16 -1.84 -7.53 -11.39
C ILE A 16 -2.81 -6.40 -11.04
N PHE A 17 -2.88 -5.34 -11.84
CA PHE A 17 -3.77 -4.21 -11.55
C PHE A 17 -5.24 -4.64 -11.49
N ASN A 18 -5.71 -5.35 -12.52
CA ASN A 18 -7.09 -5.83 -12.55
C ASN A 18 -7.35 -6.88 -11.47
N LEU A 19 -6.37 -7.69 -11.09
CA LEU A 19 -6.50 -8.64 -9.99
C LEU A 19 -6.74 -7.92 -8.65
N VAL A 20 -6.03 -6.83 -8.38
CA VAL A 20 -6.27 -6.00 -7.17
C VAL A 20 -7.68 -5.40 -7.21
N ILE A 21 -8.10 -4.81 -8.34
CA ILE A 21 -9.46 -4.26 -8.48
C ILE A 21 -10.53 -5.35 -8.25
N ASN A 22 -10.36 -6.52 -8.85
CA ASN A 22 -11.30 -7.63 -8.70
C ASN A 22 -11.41 -8.11 -7.25
N GLU A 23 -10.28 -8.21 -6.54
CA GLU A 23 -10.28 -8.59 -5.12
C GLU A 23 -10.91 -7.52 -4.23
N MET A 24 -10.73 -6.22 -4.53
CA MET A 24 -11.45 -5.13 -3.86
C MET A 24 -12.96 -5.28 -4.04
N LEU A 25 -13.44 -5.47 -5.28
CA LEU A 25 -14.86 -5.67 -5.55
C LEU A 25 -15.40 -6.92 -4.83
N ARG A 26 -14.65 -8.02 -4.85
CA ARG A 26 -15.01 -9.28 -4.18
C ARG A 26 -15.25 -9.12 -2.68
N VAL A 27 -14.45 -8.28 -1.99
CA VAL A 27 -14.61 -8.02 -0.55
C VAL A 27 -15.57 -6.88 -0.22
N GLY A 28 -16.25 -6.32 -1.23
CA GLY A 28 -17.36 -5.39 -1.04
C GLY A 28 -17.02 -3.91 -1.22
N TRP A 29 -15.87 -3.58 -1.83
CA TRP A 29 -15.69 -2.25 -2.40
C TRP A 29 -16.61 -2.07 -3.61
N LYS A 30 -16.94 -0.81 -3.92
CA LYS A 30 -17.76 -0.43 -5.07
C LYS A 30 -16.99 0.50 -5.99
N GLN A 31 -17.07 0.27 -7.29
CA GLN A 31 -16.59 1.24 -8.28
C GLN A 31 -17.72 2.25 -8.57
N LEU A 32 -17.57 3.48 -8.09
CA LEU A 32 -18.62 4.51 -8.17
C LEU A 32 -18.84 5.07 -9.58
N ASN A 33 -17.82 4.99 -10.43
CA ASN A 33 -17.86 5.45 -11.80
C ASN A 33 -18.07 4.31 -12.82
N GLU A 34 -18.52 3.14 -12.38
CA GLU A 34 -18.83 2.02 -13.28
C GLU A 34 -19.83 2.47 -14.37
N GLY A 35 -19.57 2.04 -15.62
CA GLY A 35 -20.36 2.44 -16.79
C GLY A 35 -20.16 3.88 -17.28
N LYS A 36 -19.32 4.69 -16.63
CA LYS A 36 -18.94 6.02 -17.12
C LYS A 36 -17.77 5.93 -18.11
N PRO A 37 -17.56 6.93 -19.00
CA PRO A 37 -16.42 6.97 -19.91
C PRO A 37 -15.06 6.85 -19.21
N THR A 38 -14.94 7.35 -17.98
CA THR A 38 -13.70 7.31 -17.18
C THR A 38 -13.43 5.97 -16.49
N SER A 39 -14.38 5.01 -16.53
CA SER A 39 -14.36 3.78 -15.71
C SER A 39 -13.15 2.87 -15.92
N ASN A 40 -12.50 2.94 -17.09
CA ASN A 40 -11.32 2.13 -17.43
C ASN A 40 -10.00 2.90 -17.32
N ASP A 41 -10.08 4.23 -17.19
CA ASP A 41 -8.94 5.14 -17.07
C ASP A 41 -8.67 5.50 -15.60
N VAL A 42 -9.72 5.50 -14.77
CA VAL A 42 -9.67 5.75 -13.34
C VAL A 42 -10.74 4.91 -12.65
N TYR A 43 -10.34 4.16 -11.63
CA TYR A 43 -11.23 3.34 -10.82
C TYR A 43 -11.54 4.10 -9.54
N VAL A 44 -12.72 4.75 -9.47
CA VAL A 44 -13.14 5.48 -8.27
C VAL A 44 -13.75 4.48 -7.28
N MET A 45 -12.96 4.00 -6.33
CA MET A 45 -13.31 2.95 -5.40
C MET A 45 -13.86 3.53 -4.09
N TYR A 46 -14.97 2.99 -3.61
CA TYR A 46 -15.59 3.33 -2.34
C TYR A 46 -15.75 2.11 -1.43
N SER A 47 -15.56 2.32 -0.13
CA SER A 47 -15.93 1.36 0.90
C SER A 47 -16.46 2.06 2.14
N ASN A 48 -17.42 1.40 2.80
CA ASN A 48 -17.92 1.80 4.11
C ASN A 48 -17.21 1.15 5.31
N GLY A 49 -16.05 0.51 5.07
CA GLY A 49 -15.26 -0.16 6.12
C GLY A 49 -15.82 -1.50 6.57
N ASN A 50 -15.06 -2.22 7.39
CA ASN A 50 -15.43 -3.55 7.89
C ASN A 50 -16.61 -3.47 8.89
N ASP A 51 -16.71 -2.36 9.63
CA ASP A 51 -17.78 -2.07 10.58
C ASP A 51 -18.99 -1.34 9.97
N GLY A 52 -18.92 -0.97 8.68
CA GLY A 52 -19.97 -0.24 7.97
C GLY A 52 -20.07 1.26 8.32
N LYS A 53 -19.13 1.80 9.11
CA LYS A 53 -19.18 3.19 9.63
C LYS A 53 -18.21 4.14 8.95
N LYS A 54 -17.38 3.65 8.03
CA LYS A 54 -16.35 4.43 7.35
C LYS A 54 -16.86 4.97 6.02
N ASN A 55 -16.10 5.87 5.41
CA ASN A 55 -16.35 6.44 4.09
C ASN A 55 -15.00 6.64 3.41
N ILE A 56 -14.50 5.58 2.80
CA ILE A 56 -13.16 5.52 2.23
C ILE A 56 -13.31 5.67 0.72
N TYR A 57 -12.60 6.63 0.14
CA TYR A 57 -12.58 6.88 -1.30
C TYR A 57 -11.13 6.88 -1.81
N ILE A 58 -10.87 6.09 -2.85
CA ILE A 58 -9.56 6.00 -3.49
C ILE A 58 -9.77 5.97 -5.00
N GLU A 59 -9.03 6.80 -5.75
CA GLU A 59 -8.85 6.58 -7.18
C GLU A 59 -7.66 5.65 -7.39
N LEU A 60 -7.84 4.56 -8.13
CA LEU A 60 -6.74 3.75 -8.67
C LEU A 60 -6.61 4.01 -10.18
N ILE A 61 -5.40 4.27 -10.63
CA ILE A 61 -5.08 4.77 -11.97
C ILE A 61 -4.09 3.79 -12.61
N PRO A 62 -4.45 3.10 -13.71
CA PRO A 62 -3.64 2.05 -14.32
C PRO A 62 -2.47 2.59 -15.18
N TYR A 63 -2.13 3.87 -15.05
CA TYR A 63 -1.10 4.51 -15.86
C TYR A 63 0.14 4.83 -15.03
N ASP A 64 1.30 4.65 -15.66
CA ASP A 64 2.58 5.05 -15.11
C ASP A 64 2.81 6.55 -15.35
N GLY A 65 2.94 7.30 -14.26
CA GLY A 65 3.22 8.73 -14.26
C GLY A 65 2.12 9.54 -13.57
N ARG A 66 2.53 10.59 -12.86
CA ARG A 66 1.61 11.51 -12.19
C ARG A 66 0.68 12.19 -13.20
N ASN A 67 -0.62 12.18 -12.90
CA ASN A 67 -1.71 12.74 -13.70
C ASN A 67 -1.78 12.20 -15.16
N MET A 68 -1.22 11.02 -15.41
CA MET A 68 -1.19 10.44 -16.76
C MET A 68 -2.60 10.11 -17.28
N GLU A 69 -3.59 9.92 -16.41
CA GLU A 69 -4.98 9.68 -16.80
C GLU A 69 -5.61 10.82 -17.62
N ASP A 70 -5.08 12.04 -17.48
CA ASP A 70 -5.56 13.23 -18.19
C ASP A 70 -4.76 13.50 -19.49
N SER A 71 -3.74 12.68 -19.79
CA SER A 71 -2.88 12.81 -20.98
C SER A 71 -3.50 12.17 -22.22
N SER A 72 -3.24 12.75 -23.39
CA SER A 72 -3.58 12.14 -24.68
C SER A 72 -2.74 10.90 -25.01
N GLN A 73 -1.58 10.74 -24.36
CA GLN A 73 -0.65 9.62 -24.54
C GLN A 73 -0.83 8.51 -23.51
N LYS A 74 -1.87 8.56 -22.68
CA LYS A 74 -2.04 7.66 -21.51
C LYS A 74 -1.92 6.17 -21.82
N LEU A 75 -2.38 5.74 -23.01
CA LEU A 75 -2.32 4.33 -23.42
C LEU A 75 -0.89 3.81 -23.58
N ASP A 76 0.08 4.68 -23.87
CA ASP A 76 1.50 4.34 -23.98
C ASP A 76 2.14 4.04 -22.61
N PHE A 77 1.41 4.34 -21.52
CA PHE A 77 1.84 4.18 -20.14
C PHE A 77 0.92 3.26 -19.32
N ASP A 78 -0.02 2.57 -19.97
CA ASP A 78 -0.94 1.65 -19.30
C ASP A 78 -0.19 0.40 -18.82
N VAL A 79 -0.13 0.19 -17.50
CA VAL A 79 0.62 -0.92 -16.90
C VAL A 79 0.03 -2.30 -17.25
N ARG A 80 -1.22 -2.33 -17.75
CA ARG A 80 -1.94 -3.53 -18.17
C ARG A 80 -1.59 -3.98 -19.59
N SER A 81 -0.92 -3.15 -20.38
CA SER A 81 -0.61 -3.46 -21.79
C SER A 81 0.81 -3.11 -22.21
N THR A 82 1.53 -2.32 -21.42
CA THR A 82 2.88 -1.85 -21.73
C THR A 82 3.91 -2.43 -20.78
N LEU A 83 5.19 -2.21 -21.03
CA LEU A 83 6.27 -2.62 -20.11
C LEU A 83 6.33 -1.82 -18.80
N TYR A 84 5.64 -0.68 -18.69
CA TYR A 84 5.59 0.07 -17.43
C TYR A 84 4.88 -0.72 -16.33
N SER A 85 5.28 -0.53 -15.07
CA SER A 85 4.75 -1.34 -13.95
C SER A 85 4.22 -0.55 -12.76
N ASP A 86 4.45 0.75 -12.66
CA ASP A 86 3.97 1.54 -11.52
C ASP A 86 2.64 2.23 -11.82
N ALA A 87 1.54 1.61 -11.41
CA ALA A 87 0.24 2.27 -11.35
C ALA A 87 0.22 3.38 -10.31
N PHE A 88 -0.77 4.27 -10.37
CA PHE A 88 -0.93 5.41 -9.47
C PHE A 88 -2.24 5.37 -8.69
N PHE A 89 -2.33 6.16 -7.63
CA PHE A 89 -3.54 6.32 -6.84
C PHE A 89 -3.70 7.75 -6.32
N LYS A 90 -4.92 8.10 -5.91
CA LYS A 90 -5.24 9.31 -5.13
C LYS A 90 -6.16 8.96 -3.98
N PHE A 91 -5.89 9.48 -2.79
CA PHE A 91 -6.91 9.52 -1.75
C PHE A 91 -7.93 10.59 -2.08
N CYS A 92 -9.20 10.34 -1.75
CA CYS A 92 -10.29 11.25 -2.05
C CYS A 92 -11.15 11.48 -0.80
N TYR A 93 -11.77 12.66 -0.72
CA TYR A 93 -12.75 12.99 0.32
C TYR A 93 -14.20 12.83 -0.14
N GLY A 94 -14.42 12.41 -1.38
CA GLY A 94 -15.75 12.20 -1.94
C GLY A 94 -15.71 11.80 -3.42
N TYR A 95 -16.89 11.84 -4.05
CA TYR A 95 -17.11 11.48 -5.46
C TYR A 95 -17.92 12.57 -6.17
N ASP A 96 -17.41 13.05 -7.30
CA ASP A 96 -18.09 13.97 -8.22
C ASP A 96 -18.82 13.15 -9.29
N LYS A 97 -20.16 13.07 -9.17
CA LYS A 97 -21.03 12.29 -10.06
C LYS A 97 -21.06 12.81 -11.50
N GLU A 98 -20.86 14.11 -11.69
CA GLU A 98 -20.90 14.75 -13.01
C GLU A 98 -19.61 14.43 -13.77
N LYS A 99 -18.46 14.55 -13.09
CA LYS A 99 -17.15 14.26 -13.68
C LYS A 99 -16.83 12.76 -13.73
N GLY A 100 -17.48 11.94 -12.90
CA GLY A 100 -17.12 10.54 -12.73
C GLY A 100 -15.71 10.37 -12.16
N ARG A 101 -15.32 11.25 -11.23
CA ARG A 101 -13.99 11.33 -10.59
C ARG A 101 -14.12 11.49 -9.07
N GLY A 102 -13.13 11.01 -8.34
CA GLY A 102 -12.97 11.30 -6.92
C GLY A 102 -12.67 12.79 -6.68
N THR A 103 -13.16 13.34 -5.59
CA THR A 103 -12.85 14.71 -5.18
C THR A 103 -11.64 14.67 -4.24
N THR A 104 -10.55 15.34 -4.62
CA THR A 104 -9.29 15.27 -3.87
C THR A 104 -8.51 16.59 -3.94
N PRO A 105 -7.82 16.98 -2.85
CA PRO A 105 -6.82 18.04 -2.88
C PRO A 105 -5.45 17.53 -3.37
N ASP A 106 -5.28 16.21 -3.46
CA ASP A 106 -4.00 15.57 -3.72
C ASP A 106 -3.70 15.36 -5.20
N GLN A 107 -2.40 15.33 -5.49
CA GLN A 107 -1.88 14.79 -6.74
C GLN A 107 -1.80 13.26 -6.67
N SER A 108 -1.67 12.59 -7.81
CA SER A 108 -1.46 11.15 -7.79
C SER A 108 -0.07 10.75 -7.30
N TRP A 109 -0.04 9.62 -6.60
CA TRP A 109 1.15 8.96 -6.06
C TRP A 109 1.25 7.56 -6.64
N PRO A 110 2.47 7.02 -6.87
CA PRO A 110 2.59 5.67 -7.34
C PRO A 110 2.13 4.70 -6.26
N THR A 111 1.53 3.61 -6.69
CA THR A 111 1.22 2.45 -5.86
C THR A 111 2.48 1.78 -5.32
N SER A 112 3.60 1.86 -6.06
CA SER A 112 4.87 1.22 -5.70
C SER A 112 4.71 -0.29 -5.45
N TRP A 113 3.92 -0.96 -6.28
CA TRP A 113 3.73 -2.41 -6.20
C TRP A 113 4.95 -3.20 -6.68
N PHE A 114 5.89 -2.59 -7.40
CA PHE A 114 7.17 -3.17 -7.81
C PHE A 114 8.34 -2.34 -7.26
N ARG A 115 9.59 -2.58 -7.72
CA ARG A 115 10.86 -1.94 -7.25
C ARG A 115 10.84 -0.41 -7.08
N GLY A 116 9.79 0.26 -7.56
CA GLY A 116 9.59 1.70 -7.42
C GLY A 116 10.49 2.48 -8.38
N ARG A 117 10.49 3.79 -8.23
CA ARG A 117 11.17 4.74 -9.13
C ARG A 117 12.63 4.99 -8.73
N ASN A 118 13.46 5.38 -9.69
CA ASN A 118 14.81 5.86 -9.36
C ASN A 118 14.75 7.30 -8.85
N TYR A 119 15.82 7.71 -8.18
CA TYR A 119 15.98 9.05 -7.59
C TYR A 119 15.69 10.20 -8.57
N SER A 120 16.28 10.14 -9.76
CA SER A 120 16.19 11.16 -10.80
C SER A 120 14.82 11.23 -11.48
N ASP A 121 14.04 10.15 -11.39
CA ASP A 121 12.83 9.99 -12.18
C ASP A 121 11.66 10.74 -11.51
N GLY A 122 11.67 10.88 -10.19
CA GLY A 122 10.58 11.51 -9.45
C GLY A 122 9.21 10.88 -9.76
N VAL A 123 8.13 11.60 -9.46
CA VAL A 123 6.75 11.16 -9.77
C VAL A 123 6.34 11.35 -11.23
N THR A 124 7.06 12.18 -11.99
CA THR A 124 6.66 12.61 -13.35
C THR A 124 7.38 11.89 -14.47
N SER A 125 8.50 11.21 -14.19
CA SER A 125 9.21 10.43 -15.22
C SER A 125 8.70 8.98 -15.27
N ASN A 126 9.30 8.18 -16.14
CA ASN A 126 8.94 6.79 -16.35
C ASN A 126 9.29 5.91 -15.14
N GLY A 127 8.35 5.07 -14.71
CA GLY A 127 8.57 4.07 -13.67
C GLY A 127 9.32 2.82 -14.15
N PRO A 128 9.47 1.82 -13.26
CA PRO A 128 10.12 0.55 -13.56
C PRO A 128 9.47 -0.16 -14.75
N LYS A 129 10.30 -0.89 -15.50
CA LYS A 129 9.91 -1.62 -16.71
C LYS A 129 10.05 -3.12 -16.52
N ILE A 130 8.96 -3.85 -16.70
CA ILE A 130 8.86 -5.30 -16.60
C ILE A 130 8.07 -5.80 -17.80
N ALA A 131 8.54 -6.87 -18.46
CA ALA A 131 7.82 -7.44 -19.59
C ALA A 131 6.39 -7.85 -19.18
N ILE A 132 5.43 -7.65 -20.08
CA ILE A 132 3.99 -7.80 -19.79
C ILE A 132 3.60 -9.22 -19.40
N ASP A 133 4.30 -10.20 -19.96
CA ASP A 133 4.07 -11.63 -19.78
C ASP A 133 5.01 -12.26 -18.74
N THR A 134 5.71 -11.44 -17.94
CA THR A 134 6.47 -11.95 -16.80
C THR A 134 5.49 -12.43 -15.72
N GLU A 135 5.59 -13.70 -15.32
CA GLU A 135 4.91 -14.23 -14.14
C GLU A 135 5.52 -13.64 -12.85
N ILE A 136 4.67 -13.23 -11.93
CA ILE A 136 5.06 -12.59 -10.66
C ILE A 136 4.43 -13.39 -9.52
N GLU A 137 5.22 -13.81 -8.53
CA GLU A 137 4.64 -14.32 -7.28
C GLU A 137 4.03 -13.13 -6.52
N PHE A 138 2.72 -13.21 -6.23
CA PHE A 138 1.96 -12.08 -5.71
C PHE A 138 1.17 -12.49 -4.47
N TYR A 139 1.42 -11.83 -3.35
CA TYR A 139 0.62 -11.97 -2.14
C TYR A 139 -0.25 -10.74 -1.96
N LEU A 140 -1.53 -10.97 -1.67
CA LEU A 140 -2.51 -9.89 -1.55
C LEU A 140 -3.39 -10.11 -0.33
N PHE A 141 -3.49 -9.08 0.50
CA PHE A 141 -4.55 -8.92 1.48
C PHE A 141 -5.42 -7.72 1.08
N VAL A 142 -6.72 -7.92 0.96
CA VAL A 142 -7.70 -6.84 0.79
C VAL A 142 -8.88 -7.11 1.69
N ASP A 143 -9.26 -6.11 2.47
CA ASP A 143 -10.54 -6.06 3.17
C ASP A 143 -11.24 -4.73 2.80
N LYS A 144 -12.31 -4.36 3.50
CA LYS A 144 -13.05 -3.12 3.22
C LYS A 144 -12.34 -1.84 3.67
N GLU A 145 -11.12 -1.92 4.20
CA GLU A 145 -10.41 -0.79 4.83
C GLU A 145 -8.99 -0.62 4.31
N LYS A 146 -8.36 -1.67 3.77
CA LYS A 146 -6.97 -1.65 3.33
C LYS A 146 -6.69 -2.63 2.20
N ILE A 147 -5.64 -2.29 1.45
CA ILE A 147 -5.04 -3.06 0.37
C ILE A 147 -3.56 -3.20 0.74
N ILE A 148 -3.11 -4.45 0.89
CA ILE A 148 -1.71 -4.75 1.17
C ILE A 148 -1.20 -5.73 0.13
N THR A 149 -0.17 -5.32 -0.59
CA THR A 149 0.39 -6.07 -1.72
C THR A 149 1.82 -6.47 -1.40
N CYS A 150 2.23 -7.67 -1.80
CA CYS A 150 3.62 -8.05 -1.94
C CYS A 150 3.86 -8.66 -3.32
N THR A 151 4.70 -8.05 -4.15
CA THR A 151 5.19 -8.67 -5.38
C THR A 151 6.57 -9.24 -5.16
N ILE A 152 6.83 -10.41 -5.74
CA ILE A 152 8.13 -11.07 -5.80
C ILE A 152 8.39 -11.37 -7.28
N PRO A 153 9.06 -10.46 -8.00
CA PRO A 153 9.48 -10.71 -9.37
C PRO A 153 10.48 -11.86 -9.47
N PRO A 154 10.54 -12.60 -10.60
CA PRO A 154 11.50 -13.67 -10.76
C PRO A 154 12.93 -13.11 -10.81
N ALA A 155 13.90 -13.89 -10.32
CA ALA A 155 15.29 -13.47 -10.19
C ALA A 155 15.90 -12.95 -11.51
N SER A 156 15.43 -13.44 -12.66
CA SER A 156 15.82 -12.98 -14.01
C SER A 156 15.60 -11.48 -14.23
N THR A 157 14.62 -10.87 -13.56
CA THR A 157 14.34 -9.43 -13.63
C THR A 157 15.34 -8.58 -12.84
N ARG A 158 16.08 -9.18 -11.90
CA ARG A 158 16.96 -8.48 -10.95
C ARG A 158 16.24 -7.36 -10.18
N LEU A 159 14.95 -7.56 -9.91
CA LEU A 159 14.12 -6.67 -9.11
C LEU A 159 13.91 -7.30 -7.73
N ALA A 160 14.04 -6.48 -6.69
CA ALA A 160 13.71 -6.90 -5.34
C ALA A 160 12.20 -7.01 -5.16
N PRO A 161 11.73 -7.80 -4.18
CA PRO A 161 10.35 -7.77 -3.75
C PRO A 161 9.90 -6.37 -3.31
N ALA A 162 8.60 -6.10 -3.43
CA ALA A 162 8.01 -4.83 -2.99
C ALA A 162 6.75 -5.10 -2.18
N VAL A 163 6.65 -4.46 -1.02
CA VAL A 163 5.48 -4.48 -0.13
C VAL A 163 4.88 -3.09 -0.07
N THR A 164 3.57 -2.98 -0.24
CA THR A 164 2.84 -1.71 -0.13
C THR A 164 1.60 -1.89 0.74
N TYR A 165 1.36 -0.91 1.60
CA TYR A 165 0.17 -0.74 2.41
C TYR A 165 -0.57 0.52 1.96
N ILE A 166 -1.85 0.42 1.62
CA ILE A 166 -2.77 1.56 1.39
C ILE A 166 -4.03 1.31 2.20
N GLY A 167 -4.39 2.21 3.12
CA GLY A 167 -5.67 2.07 3.84
C GLY A 167 -5.71 2.70 5.22
N VAL A 168 -6.70 2.30 6.01
CA VAL A 168 -6.94 2.78 7.38
C VAL A 168 -5.91 2.19 8.34
N LEU A 169 -5.52 2.94 9.37
CA LEU A 169 -4.71 2.42 10.48
C LEU A 169 -5.54 1.53 11.41
N GLY A 170 -4.93 0.46 11.89
CA GLY A 170 -5.50 -0.38 12.94
C GLY A 170 -5.19 0.11 14.34
N GLU A 171 -5.85 -0.50 15.33
CA GLU A 171 -5.70 -0.20 16.76
C GLU A 171 -5.51 1.30 17.06
N LEU A 172 -6.46 2.10 16.55
CA LEU A 172 -6.41 3.55 16.65
C LEU A 172 -6.34 3.99 18.12
N MET A 173 -5.38 4.85 18.44
CA MET A 173 -5.20 5.38 19.79
C MET A 173 -6.10 6.57 20.09
N LEU A 174 -6.67 7.20 19.06
CA LEU A 174 -7.61 8.31 19.17
C LEU A 174 -8.84 8.09 18.29
N GLU A 175 -9.89 8.86 18.58
CA GLU A 175 -11.11 8.87 17.76
C GLU A 175 -10.82 9.44 16.35
N GLU A 176 -11.14 8.65 15.32
CA GLU A 176 -11.09 9.09 13.92
C GLU A 176 -12.42 9.65 13.45
N LYS A 177 -12.35 10.60 12.51
CA LYS A 177 -13.54 11.14 11.85
C LYS A 177 -13.81 10.35 10.57
N HIS A 178 -15.02 9.83 10.44
CA HIS A 178 -15.46 9.06 9.28
C HIS A 178 -16.46 9.79 8.38
N GLU A 179 -16.99 10.93 8.85
CA GLU A 179 -17.96 11.77 8.13
C GLU A 179 -17.39 13.18 7.89
N PRO A 180 -17.47 13.72 6.66
CA PRO A 180 -18.07 13.12 5.45
C PRO A 180 -17.19 12.06 4.76
N TYR A 181 -15.96 11.86 5.24
CA TYR A 181 -15.02 10.86 4.75
C TYR A 181 -14.11 10.40 5.89
N THR A 182 -13.49 9.24 5.72
CA THR A 182 -12.49 8.71 6.65
C THR A 182 -11.16 9.43 6.47
N ARG A 183 -10.73 10.09 7.53
CA ARG A 183 -9.44 10.77 7.62
C ARG A 183 -8.34 9.78 8.03
N ALA A 184 -7.10 10.22 7.94
CA ALA A 184 -5.90 9.47 8.33
C ALA A 184 -5.71 8.12 7.60
N LEU A 185 -6.11 8.05 6.33
CA LEU A 185 -5.70 6.95 5.45
C LEU A 185 -4.20 7.07 5.21
N VAL A 186 -3.49 5.94 5.12
CA VAL A 186 -2.04 5.96 4.97
C VAL A 186 -1.57 5.17 3.76
N TRP A 187 -0.42 5.59 3.24
CA TRP A 187 0.35 4.82 2.27
C TRP A 187 1.79 4.69 2.72
N TYR A 188 2.25 3.44 2.77
CA TYR A 188 3.62 3.06 3.07
C TYR A 188 4.05 1.98 2.09
N ALA A 189 5.22 2.16 1.47
CA ALA A 189 5.82 1.22 0.53
C ALA A 189 7.26 0.88 0.93
N SER A 190 7.66 -0.37 0.73
CA SER A 190 9.04 -0.85 0.85
C SER A 190 9.84 -0.61 -0.42
N ALA A 191 9.19 -0.24 -1.52
CA ALA A 191 9.79 0.16 -2.77
C ALA A 191 10.14 1.65 -2.77
N TRP A 192 9.29 2.50 -3.35
CA TRP A 192 9.48 3.96 -3.42
C TRP A 192 8.35 4.71 -2.73
N SER A 193 8.70 5.69 -1.89
CA SER A 193 7.75 6.43 -1.03
C SER A 193 7.44 7.86 -1.47
N GLY A 194 7.95 8.29 -2.63
CA GLY A 194 7.84 9.69 -3.04
C GLY A 194 8.79 10.63 -2.31
N ASN A 195 9.75 10.09 -1.56
CA ASN A 195 10.78 10.85 -0.89
C ASN A 195 12.12 10.75 -1.63
N TYR A 196 12.97 11.76 -1.44
CA TYR A 196 14.34 11.84 -1.97
C TYR A 196 15.37 11.24 -1.01
N SER A 197 14.93 10.67 0.11
CA SER A 197 15.75 9.91 1.06
C SER A 197 14.98 8.67 1.56
N THR A 198 15.72 7.60 1.88
CA THR A 198 15.17 6.49 2.67
C THR A 198 14.91 7.01 4.08
N SER A 199 13.64 7.15 4.41
CA SER A 199 13.22 7.57 5.74
C SER A 199 12.03 6.72 6.15
N ASN A 200 11.78 6.62 7.45
CA ASN A 200 10.62 5.96 8.02
C ASN A 200 9.31 6.73 7.74
N THR A 201 9.16 7.34 6.56
CA THR A 201 8.15 8.36 6.25
C THR A 201 7.23 7.92 5.12
N GLY A 202 5.93 7.82 5.41
CA GLY A 202 4.88 7.51 4.43
C GLY A 202 4.08 8.74 4.05
N LEU A 203 2.88 8.52 3.53
CA LEU A 203 1.85 9.56 3.36
C LEU A 203 0.68 9.28 4.30
N THR A 204 0.12 10.34 4.87
CA THR A 204 -1.18 10.31 5.55
C THR A 204 -2.12 11.31 4.93
N PHE A 205 -3.28 10.83 4.49
CA PHE A 205 -4.34 11.61 3.91
C PHE A 205 -5.19 12.29 4.97
N ASN A 206 -5.10 13.62 4.96
CA ASN A 206 -5.81 14.50 5.86
C ASN A 206 -5.48 14.22 7.34
N ARG A 207 -5.62 15.25 8.17
CA ARG A 207 -5.26 15.12 9.58
C ARG A 207 -6.38 14.42 10.37
N PRO A 208 -6.11 13.77 11.49
CA PRO A 208 -7.14 13.14 12.32
C PRO A 208 -8.01 14.17 13.06
N LYS A 209 -9.16 13.75 13.61
CA LYS A 209 -10.15 14.63 14.30
C LYS A 209 -9.55 15.49 15.42
N GLY A 210 -8.61 14.93 16.18
CA GLY A 210 -7.93 15.58 17.31
C GLY A 210 -6.63 16.31 16.95
N SER A 211 -6.44 16.70 15.68
CA SER A 211 -5.35 17.60 15.30
C SER A 211 -5.81 19.06 15.37
N ASN A 212 -4.88 20.01 15.57
CA ASN A 212 -5.16 21.45 15.64
C ASN A 212 -5.67 22.06 14.31
N GLU A 213 -6.00 21.25 13.30
CA GLU A 213 -6.37 21.71 11.97
C GLU A 213 -7.75 21.25 11.53
N THR A 214 -8.56 22.24 11.18
CA THR A 214 -9.99 22.10 10.87
C THR A 214 -10.30 22.05 9.37
N ASN A 215 -9.34 22.36 8.50
CA ASN A 215 -9.55 22.46 7.04
C ASN A 215 -9.14 21.18 6.29
N ILE A 216 -9.76 20.95 5.12
CA ILE A 216 -9.32 19.91 4.18
C ILE A 216 -7.91 20.26 3.71
N SER A 217 -6.95 19.37 3.95
CA SER A 217 -5.57 19.55 3.54
C SER A 217 -5.14 18.46 2.57
N GLN A 218 -4.08 18.75 1.81
CA GLN A 218 -3.32 17.71 1.10
C GLN A 218 -2.78 16.66 2.09
N SER A 219 -2.49 15.47 1.55
CA SER A 219 -1.70 14.45 2.21
C SER A 219 -0.37 15.02 2.67
N TYR A 220 0.04 14.66 3.87
CA TYR A 220 1.30 15.09 4.47
C TYR A 220 2.14 13.87 4.85
N ARG A 221 3.38 14.15 5.24
CA ARG A 221 4.36 13.13 5.63
C ARG A 221 4.17 12.76 7.11
N SER A 222 4.00 11.47 7.36
CA SER A 222 3.95 10.87 8.69
C SER A 222 5.04 9.82 8.80
N THR A 223 5.55 9.61 10.01
CA THR A 223 6.61 8.65 10.27
C THR A 223 6.06 7.39 10.92
N TRP A 224 6.84 6.32 10.94
CA TRP A 224 6.64 5.21 11.86
C TRP A 224 7.74 5.16 12.91
N LEU A 225 7.34 4.83 14.14
CA LEU A 225 8.23 4.39 15.20
C LEU A 225 8.30 2.87 15.19
N GLN A 226 9.45 2.38 15.59
CA GLN A 226 9.67 0.97 15.79
C GLN A 226 10.26 0.73 17.17
N ILE A 227 9.83 -0.36 17.79
CA ILE A 227 10.48 -0.89 18.99
C ILE A 227 11.85 -1.44 18.57
N PRO A 228 12.96 -1.02 19.22
CA PRO A 228 14.30 -1.48 18.87
C PRO A 228 14.40 -3.01 18.85
N THR A 229 14.98 -3.56 17.77
CA THR A 229 15.18 -5.01 17.56
C THR A 229 16.63 -5.43 17.79
N GLY A 230 17.38 -4.71 18.63
CA GLY A 230 18.83 -4.89 18.79
C GLY A 230 19.29 -6.27 19.28
N LEU A 231 18.34 -7.10 19.76
CA LEU A 231 18.53 -8.50 20.16
C LEU A 231 17.52 -9.38 19.43
N ASN A 232 17.34 -9.20 18.12
CA ASN A 232 16.45 -10.01 17.29
C ASN A 232 17.29 -10.69 16.19
N PRO A 233 17.42 -12.04 16.15
CA PRO A 233 16.89 -12.98 17.14
C PRO A 233 17.53 -12.77 18.52
N ASN A 234 16.80 -13.16 19.57
CA ASN A 234 17.30 -13.06 20.94
C ASN A 234 18.33 -14.17 21.25
N ILE A 235 18.87 -14.20 22.47
CA ILE A 235 19.84 -15.22 22.89
C ILE A 235 19.31 -16.66 22.77
N ASP A 236 17.98 -16.83 22.76
CA ASP A 236 17.29 -18.10 22.61
C ASP A 236 16.93 -18.40 21.14
N ASN A 237 17.54 -17.70 20.18
CA ASN A 237 17.25 -17.77 18.74
C ASN A 237 15.78 -17.55 18.36
N THR A 238 15.03 -16.83 19.20
CA THR A 238 13.62 -16.51 18.95
C THR A 238 13.50 -15.17 18.23
N PHE A 239 12.63 -15.11 17.22
CA PHE A 239 12.37 -13.89 16.45
C PHE A 239 11.23 -13.08 17.05
N LEU A 240 11.42 -11.76 17.12
CA LEU A 240 10.34 -10.82 17.36
C LEU A 240 9.75 -10.35 16.02
N VAL A 241 8.43 -10.37 15.94
CA VAL A 241 7.65 -9.76 14.87
C VAL A 241 6.95 -8.53 15.44
N SER A 242 7.36 -7.34 14.99
CA SER A 242 6.97 -6.05 15.58
C SER A 242 6.08 -5.24 14.63
N PRO A 243 4.96 -4.67 15.11
CA PRO A 243 4.13 -3.79 14.29
C PRO A 243 4.78 -2.42 14.10
N PHE A 244 4.29 -1.68 13.11
CA PHE A 244 4.67 -0.28 12.87
C PHE A 244 3.69 0.66 13.55
N TYR A 245 4.19 1.62 14.33
CA TYR A 245 3.37 2.64 14.99
C TYR A 245 3.45 3.94 14.21
N ILE A 246 2.34 4.41 13.65
CA ILE A 246 2.31 5.62 12.82
C ILE A 246 2.13 6.85 13.70
N LEU A 247 2.93 7.89 13.44
CA LEU A 247 2.95 9.13 14.18
C LEU A 247 3.29 10.35 13.32
N SER A 248 3.06 11.53 13.89
CA SER A 248 3.54 12.82 13.39
C SER A 248 3.83 13.74 14.56
N ASP A 249 4.79 14.65 14.42
CA ASP A 249 5.13 15.65 15.45
C ASP A 249 3.94 16.54 15.82
N SER A 250 3.00 16.73 14.91
CA SER A 250 1.81 17.54 15.17
C SER A 250 0.85 16.89 16.17
N TYR A 251 0.93 15.57 16.35
CA TYR A 251 -0.15 14.87 17.01
C TYR A 251 0.21 13.55 17.72
N GLY A 252 1.46 13.10 17.68
CA GLY A 252 1.93 11.86 18.31
C GLY A 252 1.48 10.59 17.58
N VAL A 253 1.47 9.47 18.29
CA VAL A 253 1.07 8.16 17.74
C VAL A 253 -0.43 8.12 17.45
N ARG A 254 -0.82 7.48 16.34
CA ARG A 254 -2.22 7.38 15.89
C ARG A 254 -2.76 5.97 15.82
N GLY A 255 -1.96 5.04 15.36
CA GLY A 255 -2.39 3.65 15.19
C GLY A 255 -1.26 2.83 14.61
N LYS A 256 -1.61 1.64 14.14
CA LYS A 256 -0.66 0.66 13.63
C LYS A 256 -0.90 0.36 12.16
N LEU A 257 0.17 0.00 11.44
CA LEU A 257 0.01 -0.78 10.21
C LEU A 257 -0.30 -2.23 10.62
N GLU A 258 -1.50 -2.70 10.32
CA GLU A 258 -1.90 -4.09 10.59
C GLU A 258 -1.52 -5.02 9.43
N GLY A 259 -1.30 -6.31 9.72
CA GLY A 259 -1.05 -7.33 8.70
C GLY A 259 0.38 -7.39 8.14
N ILE A 260 1.16 -6.32 8.28
CA ILE A 260 2.60 -6.31 7.98
C ILE A 260 3.41 -5.98 9.22
N TYR A 261 4.56 -6.62 9.33
CA TYR A 261 5.41 -6.54 10.50
C TYR A 261 6.87 -6.45 10.10
N ARG A 262 7.69 -5.81 10.95
CA ARG A 262 9.14 -5.89 10.84
C ARG A 262 9.67 -7.04 11.70
N THR A 263 10.70 -7.71 11.21
CA THR A 263 11.47 -8.70 11.97
C THR A 263 12.99 -8.52 11.74
N SER A 264 13.80 -9.49 12.17
CA SER A 264 15.25 -9.50 11.96
C SER A 264 15.62 -9.82 10.51
N ASP A 265 16.79 -9.38 10.08
CA ASP A 265 17.48 -9.86 8.87
C ASP A 265 18.65 -10.82 9.19
N ALA A 266 18.94 -11.05 10.48
CA ALA A 266 20.01 -11.95 10.89
C ALA A 266 19.54 -13.41 10.83
N GLY A 267 20.18 -14.19 9.96
CA GLY A 267 19.95 -15.64 9.86
C GLY A 267 18.62 -16.05 9.19
N ILE A 268 17.91 -15.11 8.55
CA ILE A 268 16.68 -15.37 7.79
C ILE A 268 16.91 -14.97 6.33
N VAL A 269 16.46 -15.80 5.38
CA VAL A 269 16.56 -15.56 3.94
C VAL A 269 15.20 -15.21 3.37
N SER A 270 15.17 -14.25 2.43
CA SER A 270 13.94 -13.86 1.72
C SER A 270 13.27 -15.09 1.10
N GLY A 271 12.03 -15.35 1.47
CA GLY A 271 11.30 -16.55 1.06
C GLY A 271 11.02 -17.54 2.18
N ASP A 272 11.75 -17.46 3.30
CA ASP A 272 11.53 -18.31 4.48
C ASP A 272 10.11 -18.15 5.06
N ILE A 273 9.66 -19.19 5.75
CA ILE A 273 8.39 -19.20 6.50
C ILE A 273 8.75 -19.20 7.98
N LEU A 274 8.32 -18.16 8.68
CA LEU A 274 8.43 -18.06 10.14
C LEU A 274 7.18 -18.68 10.76
N GLU A 275 7.37 -19.62 11.69
CA GLU A 275 6.28 -20.27 12.42
C GLU A 275 6.22 -19.69 13.84
N ILE A 276 5.04 -19.19 14.22
CA ILE A 276 4.81 -18.59 15.54
C ILE A 276 3.62 -19.29 16.17
N GLU A 277 3.84 -19.91 17.34
CA GLU A 277 2.76 -20.51 18.11
C GLU A 277 1.99 -19.43 18.88
N VAL A 278 0.69 -19.34 18.65
CA VAL A 278 -0.21 -18.43 19.34
C VAL A 278 -1.42 -19.22 19.82
N ASN A 279 -1.60 -19.28 21.15
CA ASN A 279 -2.71 -19.99 21.79
C ASN A 279 -2.82 -21.48 21.34
N GLY A 280 -1.69 -22.17 21.18
CA GLY A 280 -1.65 -23.57 20.76
C GLY A 280 -1.83 -23.82 19.26
N ASN A 281 -1.91 -22.76 18.44
CA ASN A 281 -1.98 -22.86 16.97
C ASN A 281 -0.74 -22.27 16.32
N ILE A 282 -0.17 -22.97 15.33
CA ILE A 282 0.95 -22.48 14.53
C ILE A 282 0.42 -21.49 13.48
N GLN A 283 0.91 -20.26 13.53
CA GLN A 283 0.68 -19.26 12.50
C GLN A 283 1.91 -19.14 11.61
N LYS A 284 1.71 -19.11 10.28
CA LYS A 284 2.78 -19.02 9.29
C LYS A 284 2.90 -17.62 8.74
N TYR A 285 4.12 -17.09 8.74
CA TYR A 285 4.46 -15.78 8.22
C TYR A 285 5.49 -15.90 7.11
N LYS A 286 5.18 -15.34 5.94
CA LYS A 286 6.14 -15.23 4.84
C LYS A 286 7.12 -14.12 5.17
N TYR A 287 8.41 -14.44 5.21
CA TYR A 287 9.47 -13.46 5.30
C TYR A 287 9.89 -12.98 3.91
N VAL A 288 10.05 -11.67 3.76
CA VAL A 288 10.50 -11.04 2.52
C VAL A 288 11.51 -9.95 2.84
N TYR A 289 12.65 -9.99 2.15
CA TYR A 289 13.64 -8.90 2.16
C TYR A 289 13.33 -7.92 1.02
N ALA A 290 12.44 -6.96 1.28
CA ALA A 290 11.87 -6.08 0.27
C ALA A 290 12.69 -4.78 0.12
N SER A 291 13.94 -4.91 -0.35
CA SER A 291 14.87 -3.78 -0.49
C SER A 291 14.51 -2.85 -1.66
N GLY A 292 13.84 -1.75 -1.38
CA GLY A 292 13.45 -0.76 -2.38
C GLY A 292 14.38 0.44 -2.53
N SER A 293 14.04 1.26 -3.51
CA SER A 293 14.65 2.55 -3.80
C SER A 293 13.86 3.66 -3.08
N TYR A 294 14.42 4.29 -2.05
CA TYR A 294 13.77 5.35 -1.26
C TYR A 294 12.48 4.87 -0.58
N SER A 295 12.59 3.73 0.08
CA SER A 295 11.49 3.08 0.77
C SER A 295 11.05 3.88 1.99
N SER A 296 9.74 3.80 2.28
CA SER A 296 9.21 4.20 3.58
C SER A 296 9.26 3.05 4.58
N LEU A 297 9.08 1.81 4.13
CA LEU A 297 9.15 0.61 4.97
C LEU A 297 10.58 0.04 4.94
N PRO A 298 11.03 -0.57 6.05
CA PRO A 298 12.31 -1.27 6.08
C PRO A 298 12.26 -2.54 5.22
N ALA A 299 13.42 -3.08 4.84
CA ALA A 299 13.50 -4.28 4.01
C ALA A 299 12.98 -5.57 4.68
N PRO A 300 13.38 -5.93 5.93
CA PRO A 300 12.91 -7.17 6.55
C PRO A 300 11.45 -7.04 6.98
N LEU A 301 10.56 -7.64 6.19
CA LEU A 301 9.12 -7.63 6.41
C LEU A 301 8.60 -9.05 6.52
N ALA A 302 7.57 -9.22 7.35
CA ALA A 302 6.84 -10.45 7.51
C ALA A 302 5.33 -10.19 7.46
N PHE A 303 4.57 -11.12 6.87
CA PHE A 303 3.12 -11.07 6.81
C PHE A 303 2.53 -12.48 6.86
N ARG A 304 1.32 -12.61 7.41
CA ARG A 304 0.70 -13.92 7.61
C ARG A 304 0.17 -14.50 6.30
N ILE A 305 0.38 -15.79 6.08
CA ILE A 305 -0.13 -16.54 4.93
C ILE A 305 -1.05 -17.68 5.40
N GLU A 306 -1.83 -18.23 4.46
CA GLU A 306 -2.67 -19.43 4.67
C GLU A 306 -1.85 -20.67 5.06
#